data_AF-A0A423P395-F1
#
_entry.id   AF-A0A423P395-F1
#
_cell.length_a   1.000
_cell.length_b   1.000
_cell.length_c   1.000
_cell.angle_alpha   90.00
_cell.angle_beta   90.00
_cell.angle_gamma   90.00
#
_symmetry.space_group_name_H-M   'P 1'
#
loop_
_entity.id
_entity.type
_entity.pdbx_description
1 polymer ?
#
loop_
_entity_poly.entity_id
_entity_poly.type
_entity_poly.pdbx_seq_one_letter_code
_entity_poly.pdbx_strand_id
1 'polypeptide(L)'
;MLNHVIPLFLAALAFGAQADVQIQVMPIPEDLKNLKPVAVAQSDVEAQKRLDRIDSIVQRFRLKKDEKFIYTGHYTSSLLLAPLVVVYKVYPEEVPLKVVMLNMQRGDARVYTVDVDDIRPYSSFTAGPLDGRIADDVLNPGASAARSKAYYKERYDTYQSSRIKLARKVVASDACETVTSVDLYNFNREVFTAFCGNGMTFSQTPAEIESGQAIDPVLKTWMVKRPQ
;
A
#
# COMPACT_ATOMS: atom_id res chain seq x y z
N MET A 1 50.23 5.79 20.26
CA MET A 1 51.04 5.57 19.05
C MET A 1 50.79 4.17 18.52
N LEU A 2 50.97 3.99 17.21
CA LEU A 2 50.68 2.86 16.32
C LEU A 2 49.19 2.75 15.92
N ASN A 3 48.80 3.25 14.74
CA ASN A 3 49.07 2.81 13.35
C ASN A 3 48.52 1.44 12.98
N HIS A 4 47.71 1.47 11.92
CA HIS A 4 47.21 0.38 11.11
C HIS A 4 48.28 -0.65 10.74
N VAL A 5 47.90 -1.94 10.67
CA VAL A 5 48.26 -2.82 9.55
C VAL A 5 47.14 -3.83 9.35
N ILE A 6 46.43 -3.74 8.23
CA ILE A 6 45.65 -4.84 7.65
C ILE A 6 46.62 -5.60 6.74
N PRO A 7 46.86 -6.91 6.92
CA PRO A 7 47.42 -7.72 5.86
C PRO A 7 46.27 -8.24 4.99
N LEU A 8 46.23 -7.74 3.75
CA LEU A 8 45.70 -8.51 2.63
C LEU A 8 46.57 -9.77 2.47
N PHE A 9 45.94 -10.95 2.48
CA PHE A 9 46.45 -12.08 1.70
C PHE A 9 45.44 -12.43 0.62
N LEU A 10 45.95 -12.44 -0.61
CA LEU A 10 45.27 -12.69 -1.87
C LEU A 10 45.60 -14.11 -2.35
N ALA A 11 44.57 -14.75 -2.93
CA ALA A 11 44.58 -15.97 -3.75
C ALA A 11 44.81 -17.30 -3.00
N ALA A 12 44.13 -18.42 -3.31
CA ALA A 12 43.58 -18.82 -4.60
C ALA A 12 42.32 -19.72 -4.51
N LEU A 13 41.57 -19.66 -5.61
CA LEU A 13 40.57 -20.58 -6.19
C LEU A 13 40.76 -22.06 -5.81
N ALA A 14 39.78 -22.96 -5.80
CA ALA A 14 38.33 -22.96 -5.93
C ALA A 14 37.93 -24.43 -5.72
N PHE A 15 36.88 -24.73 -4.94
CA PHE A 15 36.04 -25.90 -5.16
C PHE A 15 34.68 -25.63 -4.50
N GLY A 16 33.62 -25.91 -5.24
CA GLY A 16 32.26 -25.52 -4.91
C GLY A 16 31.80 -26.05 -3.56
N ALA A 17 31.33 -25.14 -2.73
CA ALA A 17 30.24 -25.40 -1.81
C ALA A 17 29.29 -24.23 -2.00
N GLN A 18 28.09 -24.50 -2.51
CA GLN A 18 26.97 -23.62 -2.22
C GLN A 18 26.87 -23.62 -0.70
N ALA A 19 27.43 -22.61 -0.05
CA ALA A 19 27.04 -22.30 1.30
C ALA A 19 25.57 -21.93 1.19
N ASP A 20 24.70 -22.91 1.49
CA ASP A 20 23.37 -22.63 2.01
C ASP A 20 23.60 -21.60 3.11
N VAL A 21 23.35 -20.33 2.79
CA VAL A 21 23.23 -19.30 3.80
C VAL A 21 21.93 -19.66 4.50
N GLN A 22 22.02 -20.58 5.46
CA GLN A 22 21.04 -20.69 6.52
C GLN A 22 21.06 -19.33 7.19
N ILE A 23 20.16 -18.45 6.75
CA ILE A 23 19.78 -17.26 7.50
C ILE A 23 19.24 -17.84 8.81
N GLN A 24 20.10 -17.92 9.83
CA GLN A 24 19.66 -18.14 11.19
C GLN A 24 18.75 -16.95 11.50
N VAL A 25 17.46 -17.16 11.33
CA VAL A 25 16.43 -16.24 11.83
C VAL A 25 16.59 -16.29 13.33
N MET A 26 17.32 -15.33 13.89
CA MET A 26 17.43 -15.20 15.33
C MET A 26 16.01 -15.15 15.89
N PRO A 27 15.68 -15.99 16.89
CA PRO A 27 14.36 -15.98 17.48
C PRO A 27 14.08 -14.57 18.00
N ILE A 28 12.88 -14.06 17.72
CA ILE A 28 12.43 -12.77 18.23
C ILE A 28 12.63 -12.79 19.76
N PRO A 29 13.43 -11.85 20.32
CA PRO A 29 13.62 -11.74 21.76
C PRO A 29 12.29 -11.79 22.52
N GLU A 30 12.24 -12.54 23.62
CA GLU A 30 11.01 -12.77 24.42
C GLU A 30 10.34 -11.45 24.86
N ASP A 31 11.14 -10.43 25.14
CA ASP A 31 10.69 -9.08 25.47
C ASP A 31 9.96 -8.37 24.32
N LEU A 32 10.23 -8.74 23.07
CA LEU A 32 9.51 -8.24 21.90
C LEU A 32 8.25 -9.04 21.56
N LYS A 33 8.15 -10.31 22.00
CA LYS A 33 6.95 -11.15 21.74
C LYS A 33 5.69 -10.62 22.41
N ASN A 34 5.85 -9.91 23.54
CA ASN A 34 4.73 -9.38 24.32
C ASN A 34 4.35 -7.94 23.95
N LEU A 35 5.13 -7.26 23.10
CA LEU A 35 4.81 -5.89 22.70
C LEU A 35 3.69 -5.87 21.67
N LYS A 36 2.60 -5.18 22.02
CA LYS A 36 1.46 -5.02 21.11
C LYS A 36 1.63 -3.74 20.30
N PRO A 37 1.62 -3.81 18.97
CA PRO A 37 1.52 -2.60 18.16
C PRO A 37 0.16 -1.96 18.43
N VAL A 38 0.17 -0.63 18.61
CA VAL A 38 -1.02 0.18 18.81
C VAL A 38 -1.09 1.20 17.68
N ALA A 39 -2.26 1.34 17.08
CA ALA A 39 -2.52 2.40 16.13
C ALA A 39 -2.62 3.73 16.90
N VAL A 40 -1.68 4.63 16.67
CA VAL A 40 -1.64 5.96 17.27
C VAL A 40 -2.02 6.97 16.19
N ALA A 41 -2.97 7.85 16.50
CA ALA A 41 -3.30 8.94 15.60
C ALA A 41 -2.06 9.81 15.37
N GLN A 42 -1.84 10.18 14.11
CA GLN A 42 -0.76 11.10 13.78
C GLN A 42 -0.96 12.44 14.52
N SER A 43 0.13 13.04 14.98
CA SER A 43 0.08 14.38 15.58
C SER A 43 -0.23 15.46 14.54
N ASP A 44 -0.83 16.58 14.97
CA ASP A 44 -1.16 17.72 14.10
C ASP A 44 0.08 18.28 13.37
N VAL A 45 1.23 18.30 14.05
CA VAL A 45 2.50 18.77 13.47
C VAL A 45 2.96 17.88 12.33
N GLU A 46 2.86 16.55 12.48
CA GLU A 46 3.20 15.61 11.41
C GLU A 46 2.17 15.63 10.28
N ALA A 47 0.89 15.83 10.61
CA ALA A 47 -0.18 15.99 9.64
C ALA A 47 0.08 17.22 8.77
N GLN A 48 0.39 18.36 9.38
CA GLN A 48 0.70 19.60 8.66
C GLN A 48 1.94 19.43 7.78
N LYS A 49 3.03 18.89 8.30
CA LYS A 49 4.25 18.62 7.51
C LYS A 49 3.96 17.75 6.29
N ARG A 50 3.08 16.76 6.40
CA ARG A 50 2.69 15.93 5.26
C ARG A 50 1.89 16.75 4.23
N LEU A 51 0.92 17.53 4.68
CA LEU A 51 0.12 18.37 3.79
C LEU A 51 0.99 19.40 3.06
N ASP A 52 1.94 20.04 3.75
CA ASP A 52 2.89 20.97 3.15
C ASP A 52 3.74 20.30 2.05
N ARG A 53 4.17 19.05 2.27
CA ARG A 53 4.88 18.28 1.23
C ARG A 53 3.98 18.01 0.03
N ILE A 54 2.72 17.62 0.25
CA ILE A 54 1.76 17.38 -0.84
C ILE A 54 1.54 18.68 -1.63
N ASP A 55 1.38 19.81 -0.95
CA ASP A 55 1.18 21.11 -1.59
C ASP A 55 2.40 21.54 -2.41
N SER A 56 3.61 21.31 -1.89
CA SER A 56 4.85 21.55 -2.64
C SER A 56 4.92 20.70 -3.91
N ILE A 57 4.52 19.43 -3.85
CA ILE A 57 4.48 18.53 -5.02
C ILE A 57 3.44 19.03 -6.04
N VAL A 58 2.25 19.40 -5.57
CA VAL A 58 1.17 19.94 -6.40
C VAL A 58 1.64 21.18 -7.15
N GLN A 59 2.30 22.12 -6.48
CA GLN A 59 2.85 23.31 -7.10
C GLN A 59 3.98 22.98 -8.08
N ARG A 60 4.91 22.11 -7.68
CA ARG A 60 6.06 21.70 -8.51
C ARG A 60 5.64 21.11 -9.85
N PHE A 61 4.61 20.27 -9.86
CA PHE A 61 4.12 19.60 -11.07
C PHE A 61 2.87 20.27 -11.67
N ARG A 62 2.45 21.41 -11.11
CA ARG A 62 1.24 22.15 -11.50
C ARG A 62 -0.01 21.27 -11.56
N LEU A 63 -0.16 20.37 -10.60
CA LEU A 63 -1.27 19.41 -10.55
C LEU A 63 -2.58 20.15 -10.26
N LYS A 64 -3.65 19.75 -10.94
CA LYS A 64 -5.01 20.17 -10.62
C LYS A 64 -5.67 19.10 -9.75
N LYS A 65 -5.86 19.40 -8.46
CA LYS A 65 -6.30 18.41 -7.45
C LYS A 65 -7.74 17.92 -7.66
N ASP A 66 -8.56 18.70 -8.33
CA ASP A 66 -9.93 18.41 -8.74
C ASP A 66 -10.00 17.52 -9.99
N GLU A 67 -8.99 17.59 -10.86
CA GLU A 67 -8.86 16.74 -12.05
C GLU A 67 -8.12 15.43 -11.72
N LYS A 68 -8.84 14.50 -11.08
CA LYS A 68 -8.34 13.16 -10.77
C LYS A 68 -8.56 12.19 -11.94
N PHE A 69 -7.56 11.38 -12.21
CA PHE A 69 -7.63 10.28 -13.17
C PHE A 69 -7.32 8.96 -12.49
N ILE A 70 -7.86 7.88 -13.05
CA ILE A 70 -7.60 6.51 -12.62
C ILE A 70 -6.81 5.82 -13.73
N TYR A 71 -5.68 5.22 -13.37
CA TYR A 71 -4.92 4.40 -14.29
C TYR A 71 -5.67 3.09 -14.58
N THR A 72 -5.92 2.83 -15.86
CA THR A 72 -6.63 1.65 -16.38
C THR A 72 -5.76 0.74 -17.23
N GLY A 73 -4.52 1.14 -17.49
CA GLY A 73 -3.55 0.30 -18.20
C GLY A 73 -3.13 -0.93 -17.38
N HIS A 74 -2.32 -1.78 -17.98
CA HIS A 74 -1.87 -3.01 -17.36
C HIS A 74 -0.62 -2.79 -16.49
N TYR A 75 -0.58 -3.47 -15.34
CA TYR A 75 0.65 -3.52 -14.55
C TYR A 75 1.78 -4.17 -15.37
N THR A 76 2.92 -3.50 -15.44
CA THR A 76 4.14 -4.06 -16.03
C THR A 76 5.31 -3.89 -15.06
N SER A 77 6.33 -4.74 -15.15
CA SER A 77 7.51 -4.60 -14.29
C SER A 77 8.30 -3.30 -14.56
N SER A 78 8.17 -2.75 -15.77
CA SER A 78 8.78 -1.46 -16.16
C SER A 78 7.99 -0.25 -15.66
N LEU A 79 6.66 -0.38 -15.58
CA LEU A 79 5.76 0.65 -15.08
C LEU A 79 5.13 0.11 -13.78
N LEU A 80 5.81 0.31 -12.65
CA LEU A 80 5.37 -0.11 -11.31
C LEU A 80 4.12 0.67 -10.82
N LEU A 81 3.10 0.75 -11.66
CA LEU A 81 1.84 1.44 -11.51
C LEU A 81 0.72 0.41 -11.72
N ALA A 82 -0.03 0.12 -10.66
CA ALA A 82 -1.11 -0.85 -10.72
C ALA A 82 -2.39 -0.22 -11.28
N PRO A 83 -3.28 -1.00 -11.92
CA PRO A 83 -4.63 -0.57 -12.23
C PRO A 83 -5.34 0.01 -11.01
N LEU A 84 -6.27 0.93 -11.25
CA LEU A 84 -7.04 1.67 -10.26
C LEU A 84 -6.22 2.65 -9.40
N VAL A 85 -4.94 2.87 -9.65
CA VAL A 85 -4.18 3.94 -8.98
C VAL A 85 -4.69 5.32 -9.42
N VAL A 86 -4.80 6.23 -8.45
CA VAL A 86 -5.18 7.63 -8.69
C VAL A 86 -3.95 8.39 -9.14
N VAL A 87 -4.06 9.06 -10.29
CA VAL A 87 -3.00 9.86 -10.88
C VAL A 87 -3.50 11.24 -11.28
N TYR A 88 -2.58 12.18 -11.36
CA TYR A 88 -2.81 13.57 -11.76
C TYR A 88 -1.92 13.90 -12.94
N LYS A 89 -2.46 14.58 -13.96
CA LYS A 89 -1.66 15.04 -15.09
C LYS A 89 -0.68 16.14 -14.65
N VAL A 90 0.52 16.13 -15.23
CA VAL A 90 1.49 17.22 -15.12
C VAL A 90 1.14 18.30 -16.15
N TYR A 91 1.19 19.57 -15.74
CA TYR A 91 0.89 20.70 -16.62
C TYR A 91 2.10 21.63 -16.84
N PRO A 92 2.27 22.25 -18.03
CA PRO A 92 1.53 21.97 -19.26
C PRO A 92 1.72 20.50 -19.70
N GLU A 93 0.75 19.93 -20.41
CA GLU A 93 0.84 18.54 -20.84
C GLU A 93 2.04 18.35 -21.76
N GLU A 94 2.84 17.31 -21.49
CA GLU A 94 3.99 16.91 -22.30
C GLU A 94 3.66 15.65 -23.10
N VAL A 95 4.38 15.43 -24.20
CA VAL A 95 4.35 14.17 -24.94
C VAL A 95 5.74 13.51 -24.81
N PRO A 96 5.84 12.29 -24.25
CA PRO A 96 4.74 11.43 -23.77
C PRO A 96 4.10 11.94 -22.47
N LEU A 97 2.83 11.57 -22.23
CA LEU A 97 2.05 12.08 -21.10
C LEU A 97 2.69 11.69 -19.77
N LYS A 98 2.96 12.69 -18.95
CA LYS A 98 3.45 12.52 -17.57
C LYS A 98 2.29 12.63 -16.59
N VAL A 99 2.25 11.67 -15.68
CA VAL A 99 1.30 11.66 -14.57
C VAL A 99 2.01 11.47 -13.24
N VAL A 100 1.40 11.99 -12.17
CA VAL A 100 1.90 11.88 -10.81
C VAL A 100 0.93 11.06 -9.98
N MET A 101 1.42 9.99 -9.38
CA MET A 101 0.77 9.31 -8.27
C MET A 101 1.18 10.00 -6.98
N LEU A 102 0.23 10.57 -6.25
CA LEU A 102 0.45 11.08 -4.89
C LEU A 102 0.20 9.95 -3.90
N ASN A 103 1.08 9.79 -2.92
CA ASN A 103 0.79 9.01 -1.72
C ASN A 103 0.28 9.95 -0.64
N MET A 104 -1.04 10.00 -0.46
CA MET A 104 -1.68 10.92 0.49
C MET A 104 -1.38 10.58 1.95
N GLN A 105 -0.99 9.34 2.26
CA GLN A 105 -0.64 8.91 3.61
C GLN A 105 0.78 9.31 4.00
N ARG A 106 1.74 9.25 3.07
CA ARG A 106 3.16 9.57 3.30
C ARG A 106 3.52 11.00 2.93
N GLY A 107 2.75 11.63 2.04
CA GLY A 107 3.04 12.93 1.45
C GLY A 107 4.27 12.88 0.55
N ASP A 108 4.37 11.81 -0.24
CA ASP A 108 5.36 11.63 -1.30
C ASP A 108 4.67 11.41 -2.65
N ALA A 109 5.45 11.31 -3.72
CA ALA A 109 4.91 11.12 -5.05
C ALA A 109 5.86 10.34 -5.96
N ARG A 110 5.28 9.73 -7.00
CA ARG A 110 6.01 9.09 -8.10
C ARG A 110 5.49 9.62 -9.42
N VAL A 111 6.41 9.88 -10.35
CA VAL A 111 6.09 10.33 -11.70
C VAL A 111 6.18 9.14 -12.63
N TYR A 112 5.18 9.01 -13.49
CA TYR A 112 5.10 7.96 -14.50
C TYR A 112 4.90 8.60 -15.87
N THR A 113 5.37 7.89 -16.88
CA THR A 113 5.00 8.15 -18.28
C THR A 113 3.98 7.10 -18.66
N VAL A 114 2.82 7.52 -19.16
CA VAL A 114 1.70 6.64 -19.50
C VAL A 114 1.09 7.07 -20.83
N ASP A 115 0.37 6.16 -21.47
CA ASP A 115 -0.44 6.52 -22.63
C ASP A 115 -1.71 7.26 -22.18
N VAL A 116 -2.22 8.14 -23.04
CA VAL A 116 -3.45 8.91 -22.73
C VAL A 116 -4.64 7.97 -22.56
N ASP A 117 -4.68 6.88 -23.33
CA ASP A 117 -5.75 5.88 -23.30
C ASP A 117 -5.71 4.99 -22.04
N ASP A 118 -4.58 4.99 -21.33
CA ASP A 118 -4.36 4.24 -20.10
C ASP A 118 -4.85 4.97 -18.84
N ILE A 119 -5.43 6.17 -18.98
CA ILE A 119 -6.03 6.91 -17.88
C ILE A 119 -7.46 7.33 -18.21
N ARG A 120 -8.33 7.31 -17.20
CA ARG A 120 -9.72 7.78 -17.33
C ARG A 120 -10.09 8.74 -16.21
N PRO A 121 -10.93 9.76 -16.46
CA PRO A 121 -11.39 10.65 -15.40
C PRO A 121 -12.06 9.88 -14.27
N TYR A 122 -11.77 10.22 -13.02
CA TYR A 122 -12.38 9.56 -11.85
C TYR A 122 -13.91 9.62 -11.87
N SER A 123 -14.49 10.69 -12.42
CA SER A 123 -15.94 10.85 -12.59
C SER A 123 -16.59 9.72 -13.40
N SER A 124 -15.86 9.07 -14.31
CA SER A 124 -16.36 7.92 -15.07
C SER A 124 -16.57 6.67 -14.20
N PHE A 125 -15.90 6.58 -13.05
CA PHE A 125 -16.04 5.47 -12.10
C PHE A 125 -17.12 5.74 -11.06
N THR A 126 -17.30 6.99 -10.65
CA THR A 126 -18.35 7.37 -9.68
C THR A 126 -19.76 7.27 -10.26
N ALA A 127 -19.89 7.31 -11.59
CA ALA A 127 -21.16 7.13 -12.28
C ALA A 127 -21.61 5.65 -12.33
N GLY A 128 -20.70 4.70 -12.05
CA GLY A 128 -20.97 3.26 -12.09
C GLY A 128 -21.16 2.62 -10.71
N PRO A 129 -21.34 1.29 -10.66
CA PRO A 129 -21.39 0.54 -9.42
C PRO A 129 -20.10 0.70 -8.60
N LEU A 130 -20.22 0.68 -7.27
CA LEU A 130 -19.06 0.77 -6.35
C LEU A 130 -17.99 -0.28 -6.64
N ASP A 131 -18.40 -1.48 -7.07
CA ASP A 131 -17.48 -2.57 -7.41
C ASP A 131 -16.54 -2.21 -8.57
N GLY A 132 -16.92 -1.28 -9.46
CA GLY A 132 -16.03 -0.76 -10.51
C GLY A 132 -14.84 0.05 -9.99
N ARG A 133 -14.86 0.42 -8.71
CA ARG A 133 -13.78 1.13 -8.01
C ARG A 133 -12.91 0.18 -7.17
N ILE A 134 -13.16 -1.12 -7.24
CA ILE A 134 -12.44 -2.15 -6.48
C ILE A 134 -11.73 -3.07 -7.47
N ALA A 135 -10.47 -3.41 -7.20
CA ALA A 135 -9.70 -4.31 -8.04
C ALA A 135 -10.39 -5.69 -8.14
N ASP A 136 -10.39 -6.26 -9.34
CA ASP A 136 -11.05 -7.54 -9.60
C ASP A 136 -10.42 -8.69 -8.80
N ASP A 137 -9.13 -8.62 -8.46
CA ASP A 137 -8.48 -9.63 -7.60
C ASP A 137 -8.98 -9.60 -6.14
N VAL A 138 -9.62 -8.52 -5.71
CA VAL A 138 -10.31 -8.44 -4.42
C VAL A 138 -11.69 -9.06 -4.53
N LEU A 139 -12.44 -8.79 -5.60
CA LEU A 139 -13.81 -9.28 -5.80
C LEU A 139 -13.83 -10.75 -6.24
N ASN A 140 -13.05 -11.07 -7.26
CA ASN A 140 -13.00 -12.33 -7.99
C ASN A 140 -11.53 -12.80 -8.18
N PRO A 141 -10.80 -13.16 -7.10
CA PRO A 141 -9.37 -13.49 -7.17
C PRO A 141 -9.00 -14.64 -8.13
N GLY A 142 -9.95 -15.50 -8.51
CA GLY A 142 -9.72 -16.56 -9.49
C GLY A 142 -8.50 -17.42 -9.14
N ALA A 143 -7.53 -17.50 -10.06
CA ALA A 143 -6.29 -18.24 -9.89
C ALA A 143 -5.33 -17.62 -8.86
N SER A 144 -5.39 -16.30 -8.62
CA SER A 144 -4.52 -15.63 -7.63
C SER A 144 -4.83 -16.10 -6.21
N ALA A 145 -6.05 -16.60 -5.97
CA ALA A 145 -6.49 -17.11 -4.68
C ALA A 145 -5.89 -18.47 -4.29
N ALA A 146 -5.20 -19.19 -5.17
CA ALA A 146 -4.75 -20.56 -4.90
C ALA A 146 -3.94 -20.70 -3.60
N ARG A 147 -3.02 -19.76 -3.34
CA ARG A 147 -2.22 -19.74 -2.11
C ARG A 147 -3.07 -19.45 -0.88
N SER A 148 -3.96 -18.46 -0.95
CA SER A 148 -4.85 -18.10 0.16
C SER A 148 -5.84 -19.23 0.47
N LYS A 149 -6.40 -19.91 -0.54
CA LYS A 149 -7.25 -21.08 -0.37
C LYS A 149 -6.52 -22.22 0.34
N ALA A 150 -5.28 -22.51 -0.05
CA ALA A 150 -4.46 -23.53 0.61
C ALA A 150 -4.12 -23.18 2.06
N TYR A 151 -3.89 -21.89 2.35
CA TYR A 151 -3.55 -21.42 3.70
C TYR A 151 -4.76 -21.37 4.64
N TYR A 152 -5.85 -20.72 4.22
CA TYR A 152 -7.04 -20.52 5.07
C TYR A 152 -7.99 -21.72 5.08
N LYS A 153 -7.91 -22.62 4.09
CA LYS A 153 -8.72 -23.85 3.98
C LYS A 153 -10.21 -23.53 4.19
N GLU A 154 -10.86 -24.15 5.17
CA GLU A 154 -12.27 -23.97 5.52
C GLU A 154 -12.63 -22.52 5.91
N ARG A 155 -11.65 -21.72 6.38
CA ARG A 155 -11.85 -20.29 6.71
C ARG A 155 -11.74 -19.37 5.50
N TYR A 156 -11.44 -19.89 4.30
CA TYR A 156 -11.20 -19.08 3.11
C TYR A 156 -12.41 -18.20 2.75
N ASP A 157 -13.63 -18.74 2.79
CA ASP A 157 -14.82 -17.98 2.42
C ASP A 157 -15.08 -16.82 3.40
N THR A 158 -14.84 -17.04 4.69
CA THR A 158 -14.88 -15.96 5.70
C THR A 158 -13.81 -14.92 5.42
N TYR A 159 -12.56 -15.35 5.18
CA TYR A 159 -11.45 -14.45 4.83
C TYR A 159 -11.78 -13.59 3.60
N GLN A 160 -12.26 -14.23 2.53
CA GLN A 160 -12.60 -13.56 1.27
C GLN A 160 -13.80 -12.62 1.45
N SER A 161 -14.82 -13.02 2.21
CA SER A 161 -15.95 -12.18 2.57
C SER A 161 -15.52 -10.92 3.33
N SER A 162 -14.63 -11.06 4.32
CA SER A 162 -14.10 -9.90 5.06
C SER A 162 -13.28 -8.95 4.17
N ARG A 163 -12.48 -9.48 3.21
CA ARG A 163 -11.78 -8.63 2.21
C ARG A 163 -12.74 -7.78 1.40
N ILE A 164 -13.76 -8.42 0.82
CA ILE A 164 -14.76 -7.75 -0.02
C ILE A 164 -15.55 -6.72 0.79
N LYS A 165 -15.99 -7.09 2.01
CA LYS A 165 -16.71 -6.17 2.91
C LYS A 165 -15.88 -4.92 3.23
N LEU A 166 -14.60 -5.08 3.56
CA LEU A 166 -13.74 -3.94 3.84
C LEU A 166 -13.55 -3.05 2.59
N ALA A 167 -13.27 -3.63 1.42
CA ALA A 167 -13.09 -2.87 0.18
C ALA A 167 -14.33 -2.03 -0.15
N ARG A 168 -15.51 -2.66 -0.15
CA ARG A 168 -16.79 -1.96 -0.42
C ARG A 168 -17.04 -0.85 0.60
N LYS A 169 -16.75 -1.10 1.88
CA LYS A 169 -16.93 -0.11 2.93
C LYS A 169 -16.02 1.11 2.74
N VAL A 170 -14.75 0.90 2.37
CA VAL A 170 -13.78 1.98 2.12
C VAL A 170 -14.18 2.85 0.93
N VAL A 171 -14.62 2.22 -0.17
CA VAL A 171 -15.06 2.97 -1.36
C VAL A 171 -16.37 3.72 -1.08
N ALA A 172 -17.29 3.12 -0.31
CA ALA A 172 -18.58 3.74 0.05
C ALA A 172 -18.45 4.87 1.08
N SER A 173 -17.37 4.93 1.86
CA SER A 173 -17.16 5.99 2.86
C SER A 173 -16.55 7.26 2.28
N ASP A 174 -16.32 7.32 0.96
CA ASP A 174 -15.62 8.40 0.25
C ASP A 174 -14.21 8.71 0.79
N ALA A 175 -13.65 7.82 1.61
CA ALA A 175 -12.29 7.94 2.13
C ALA A 175 -11.23 7.63 1.05
N CYS A 176 -11.63 6.89 0.02
CA CYS A 176 -10.81 6.54 -1.13
C CYS A 176 -11.60 6.55 -2.43
N GLU A 177 -10.95 7.00 -3.50
CA GLU A 177 -11.46 6.90 -4.86
C GLU A 177 -11.58 5.44 -5.31
N THR A 178 -10.58 4.62 -5.01
CA THR A 178 -10.50 3.22 -5.44
C THR A 178 -9.78 2.37 -4.40
N VAL A 179 -10.00 1.06 -4.43
CA VAL A 179 -9.26 0.05 -3.66
C VAL A 179 -8.50 -0.85 -4.63
N THR A 180 -7.18 -0.85 -4.52
CA THR A 180 -6.28 -1.61 -5.40
C THR A 180 -5.95 -3.01 -4.87
N SER A 181 -5.99 -3.20 -3.55
CA SER A 181 -5.87 -4.51 -2.92
C SER A 181 -6.42 -4.50 -1.49
N VAL A 182 -6.64 -5.70 -0.93
CA VAL A 182 -6.92 -5.90 0.50
C VAL A 182 -6.14 -7.10 0.99
N ASP A 183 -5.33 -6.90 2.02
CA ASP A 183 -4.47 -7.93 2.60
C ASP A 183 -4.77 -8.15 4.08
N LEU A 184 -4.48 -9.35 4.58
CA LEU A 184 -4.55 -9.67 6.01
C LEU A 184 -3.13 -9.70 6.58
N TYR A 185 -2.85 -8.84 7.55
CA TYR A 185 -1.62 -8.86 8.33
C TYR A 185 -1.85 -9.56 9.67
N ASN A 186 -0.94 -10.48 9.99
CA ASN A 186 -0.99 -11.31 11.20
C ASN A 186 0.17 -11.00 12.16
N PHE A 187 0.51 -9.72 12.35
CA PHE A 187 1.52 -9.30 13.32
C PHE A 187 0.84 -8.89 14.64
N ASN A 188 0.79 -9.81 15.60
CA ASN A 188 0.22 -9.63 16.94
C ASN A 188 -1.30 -9.31 17.01
N ARG A 189 -2.01 -9.27 15.87
CA ARG A 189 -3.47 -9.38 15.70
C ARG A 189 -3.80 -9.61 14.21
N GLU A 190 -4.88 -10.33 13.89
CA GLU A 190 -5.44 -10.40 12.53
C GLU A 190 -6.05 -9.03 12.17
N VAL A 191 -5.49 -8.31 11.19
CA VAL A 191 -5.97 -7.01 10.72
C VAL A 191 -6.02 -7.00 9.20
N PHE A 192 -7.20 -6.76 8.64
CA PHE A 192 -7.34 -6.51 7.21
C PHE A 192 -6.98 -5.06 6.90
N THR A 193 -6.19 -4.85 5.85
CA THR A 193 -5.79 -3.52 5.38
C THR A 193 -6.18 -3.39 3.91
N ALA A 194 -7.05 -2.43 3.61
CA ALA A 194 -7.33 -2.00 2.25
C ALA A 194 -6.30 -0.96 1.79
N PHE A 195 -5.80 -1.13 0.58
CA PHE A 195 -4.89 -0.21 -0.08
C PHE A 195 -5.64 0.59 -1.13
N CYS A 196 -5.54 1.91 -1.06
CA CYS A 196 -6.26 2.79 -1.94
C CYS A 196 -5.40 3.29 -3.09
N GLY A 197 -6.04 3.63 -4.22
CA GLY A 197 -5.34 4.14 -5.39
C GLY A 197 -4.57 5.45 -5.15
N ASN A 198 -4.94 6.23 -4.14
CA ASN A 198 -4.24 7.45 -3.72
C ASN A 198 -3.14 7.21 -2.66
N GLY A 199 -2.76 5.95 -2.42
CA GLY A 199 -1.74 5.55 -1.46
C GLY A 199 -2.17 5.57 0.01
N MET A 200 -3.42 5.89 0.32
CA MET A 200 -3.99 5.71 1.65
C MET A 200 -4.20 4.22 1.98
N THR A 201 -4.20 3.90 3.27
CA THR A 201 -4.52 2.56 3.76
C THR A 201 -5.51 2.65 4.91
N PHE A 202 -6.46 1.73 4.91
CA PHE A 202 -7.49 1.64 5.94
C PHE A 202 -7.50 0.24 6.53
N SER A 203 -7.30 0.17 7.85
CA SER A 203 -7.12 -1.10 8.54
C SER A 203 -8.24 -1.32 9.55
N GLN A 204 -8.79 -2.53 9.56
CA GLN A 204 -9.78 -2.97 10.53
C GLN A 204 -9.61 -4.45 10.85
N THR A 205 -9.95 -4.79 12.08
CA THR A 205 -9.98 -6.17 12.54
C THR A 205 -11.24 -6.86 12.02
N PRO A 206 -11.27 -8.21 11.99
CA PRO A 206 -12.46 -8.95 11.55
C PRO A 206 -13.74 -8.52 12.29
N ALA A 207 -13.66 -8.31 13.61
CA ALA A 207 -14.80 -7.89 14.42
C ALA A 207 -15.33 -6.49 14.03
N GLU A 208 -14.46 -5.55 13.69
CA GLU A 208 -14.84 -4.18 13.27
C GLU A 208 -15.44 -4.18 11.85
N ILE A 209 -15.02 -5.12 11.00
CA ILE A 209 -15.64 -5.33 9.68
C ILE A 209 -17.06 -5.89 9.86
N GLU A 210 -17.22 -6.93 10.68
CA GLU A 210 -18.51 -7.59 10.90
C GLU A 210 -19.51 -6.71 11.65
N SER A 211 -19.07 -5.90 12.62
CA SER A 211 -19.94 -4.96 13.33
C SER A 211 -20.35 -3.74 12.50
N GLY A 212 -19.83 -3.60 11.27
CA GLY A 212 -20.11 -2.46 10.41
C GLY A 212 -19.50 -1.15 10.90
N GLN A 213 -18.47 -1.20 11.76
CA GLN A 213 -17.80 -0.01 12.26
C GLN A 213 -17.32 0.89 11.11
N ALA A 214 -17.62 2.18 11.20
CA ALA A 214 -17.26 3.15 10.17
C ALA A 214 -15.74 3.18 9.91
N ILE A 215 -15.38 3.58 8.69
CA ILE A 215 -13.98 3.86 8.36
C ILE A 215 -13.57 5.12 9.11
N ASP A 216 -12.50 5.02 9.88
CA ASP A 216 -11.88 6.17 10.52
C ASP A 216 -10.93 6.85 9.53
N PRO A 217 -11.23 8.08 9.06
CA PRO A 217 -10.39 8.78 8.10
C PRO A 217 -9.08 9.29 8.72
N VAL A 218 -8.95 9.25 10.05
CA VAL A 218 -7.74 9.72 10.74
C VAL A 218 -6.58 8.79 10.42
N LEU A 219 -5.49 9.38 9.94
CA LEU A 219 -4.26 8.66 9.68
C LEU A 219 -3.61 8.20 10.98
N LYS A 220 -3.37 6.88 11.07
CA LYS A 220 -2.74 6.24 12.21
C LYS A 220 -1.42 5.60 11.80
N THR A 221 -0.44 5.70 12.69
CA THR A 221 0.82 4.95 12.58
C THR A 221 0.80 3.81 13.59
N TRP A 222 1.24 2.63 13.16
CA TRP A 222 1.40 1.50 14.05
C TRP A 222 2.71 1.66 14.80
N MET A 223 2.60 1.87 16.11
CA MET A 223 3.75 2.02 17.00
C MET A 223 3.76 0.91 18.04
N VAL A 224 4.95 0.39 18.33
CA VAL A 224 5.13 -0.54 19.44
C VAL A 224 5.24 0.26 20.73
N LYS A 225 4.19 0.23 21.57
CA LYS A 225 4.26 0.85 22.90
C LYS A 225 4.83 -0.17 23.89
N ARG A 226 5.95 0.19 24.54
CA ARG A 226 6.42 -0.56 25.72
C ARG A 226 5.51 -0.23 26.91
N PRO A 227 5.13 -1.21 27.75
CA PRO A 227 4.49 -0.93 29.03
C PRO A 227 5.36 0.06 29.82
N GLN A 228 4.73 1.05 30.43
CA GLN A 228 5.39 1.96 31.37
C GLN A 228 5.56 1.28 32.73
#